data_AF-A0AAD3N6H1-F1
#
_entry.id   AF-A0AAD3N6H1-F1
#
_cell.length_a   1.000
_cell.length_b   1.000
_cell.length_c   1.000
_cell.angle_alpha   90.00
_cell.angle_beta   90.00
_cell.angle_gamma   90.00
#
_symmetry.space_group_name_H-M   'P 1'
#
loop_
_entity.id
_entity.type
_entity.pdbx_description
1 polymer ?
#
loop_
_entity_poly.entity_id
_entity_poly.type
_entity_poly.pdbx_seq_one_letter_code
_entity_poly.pdbx_strand_id
1 'polypeptide(L)'
;MEADAGPWSDRRIEVHLRPELPLVPGLNLRSPVRPQSSDSGVFQQTLRMASTAAELARRKAREEDGAGGRAHAIPFNQQDFEQLRSECLRTGSLFCDPTFPTTWDSLGYNQLGRYSSKTIGVEWKRPT
;
A
#
# COMPACT_ATOMS: atom_id res chain seq x y z
N MET A 1 10.22 -18.20 -42.90
CA MET A 1 10.31 -17.04 -42.00
C MET A 1 9.95 -17.54 -40.63
N GLU A 2 10.97 -17.98 -39.88
CA GLU A 2 10.82 -18.30 -38.46
C GLU A 2 10.58 -17.00 -37.69
N ALA A 3 9.64 -17.03 -36.76
CA ALA A 3 9.46 -15.97 -35.78
C ALA A 3 10.03 -16.49 -34.45
N ASP A 4 11.15 -15.90 -34.05
CA ASP A 4 11.85 -16.15 -32.80
C ASP A 4 10.92 -16.07 -31.58
N ALA A 5 10.81 -17.18 -30.87
CA ALA A 5 10.18 -17.23 -29.55
C ALA A 5 11.14 -16.62 -28.51
N GLY A 6 10.91 -15.35 -28.14
CA GLY A 6 11.64 -14.67 -27.07
C GLY A 6 11.40 -15.31 -25.69
N PRO A 7 12.36 -15.22 -24.75
CA PRO A 7 12.42 -16.03 -23.54
C PRO A 7 11.53 -15.47 -22.41
N TRP A 8 10.21 -15.55 -22.59
CA TRP A 8 9.23 -15.25 -21.54
C TRP A 8 8.50 -16.49 -21.03
N SER A 9 8.90 -17.66 -21.50
CA SER A 9 8.39 -18.93 -20.99
C SER A 9 9.25 -19.38 -19.82
N ASP A 10 8.57 -19.54 -18.68
CA ASP A 10 8.95 -20.46 -17.61
C ASP A 10 9.80 -19.88 -16.46
N ARG A 11 9.19 -19.00 -15.67
CA ARG A 11 9.60 -18.82 -14.27
C ARG A 11 8.41 -19.09 -13.36
N ARG A 12 8.30 -20.35 -12.97
CA ARG A 12 7.52 -20.82 -11.81
C ARG A 12 7.85 -19.93 -10.62
N ILE A 13 6.86 -19.15 -10.16
CA ILE A 13 7.00 -18.28 -8.99
C ILE A 13 6.98 -19.18 -7.75
N GLU A 14 8.15 -19.50 -7.21
CA GLU A 14 8.24 -20.00 -5.84
C GLU A 14 7.88 -18.86 -4.91
N VAL A 15 6.75 -19.02 -4.22
CA VAL A 15 6.39 -18.18 -3.08
C VAL A 15 7.33 -18.57 -1.94
N HIS A 16 8.47 -17.90 -1.86
CA HIS A 16 9.35 -18.02 -0.70
C HIS A 16 8.64 -17.34 0.47
N LEU A 17 7.87 -18.14 1.22
CA LEU A 17 7.48 -17.80 2.59
C LEU A 17 8.79 -17.57 3.34
N ARG A 18 9.03 -16.31 3.73
CA ARG A 18 10.18 -15.97 4.57
C ARG A 18 10.16 -16.88 5.81
N PRO A 19 11.29 -17.51 6.18
CA PRO A 19 11.38 -18.16 7.47
C PRO A 19 11.23 -17.08 8.56
N GLU A 20 10.32 -17.35 9.49
CA GLU A 20 10.18 -16.65 10.77
C GLU A 20 11.58 -16.37 11.34
N LEU A 21 11.90 -15.09 11.51
CA LEU A 21 13.15 -14.65 12.13
C LEU A 21 13.18 -15.19 13.57
N PRO A 22 14.29 -15.80 14.01
CA PRO A 22 14.40 -16.22 15.41
C PRO A 22 14.32 -14.97 16.30
N LEU A 23 13.44 -15.06 17.30
CA LEU A 23 13.28 -14.06 18.35
C LEU A 23 14.65 -13.82 19.00
N VAL A 24 15.25 -12.65 18.74
CA VAL A 24 16.42 -12.18 19.46
C VAL A 24 16.03 -11.92 20.92
N PRO A 25 16.56 -12.67 21.90
CA PRO A 25 16.34 -12.34 23.30
C PRO A 25 17.26 -11.17 23.65
N GLY A 26 16.70 -10.05 24.11
CA GLY A 26 17.49 -9.03 24.80
C GLY A 26 17.61 -7.65 24.15
N LEU A 27 16.72 -7.26 23.23
CA LEU A 27 16.50 -5.83 23.00
C LEU A 27 15.60 -5.30 24.11
N ASN A 28 16.22 -4.63 25.09
CA ASN A 28 15.53 -3.72 25.99
C ASN A 28 14.94 -2.58 25.13
N LEU A 29 13.79 -2.82 24.51
CA LEU A 29 12.88 -1.75 24.17
C LEU A 29 12.48 -1.15 25.50
N ARG A 30 13.16 -0.06 25.89
CA ARG A 30 12.46 0.98 26.64
C ARG A 30 11.25 1.31 25.79
N SER A 31 10.11 0.74 26.18
CA SER A 31 8.81 1.08 25.62
C SER A 31 8.74 2.60 25.57
N PRO A 32 8.20 3.21 24.49
CA PRO A 32 7.81 4.61 24.55
C PRO A 32 7.03 4.76 25.85
N VAL A 33 7.49 5.65 26.74
CA VAL A 33 6.77 5.96 27.97
C VAL A 33 5.34 6.25 27.53
N ARG A 34 4.42 5.34 27.86
CA ARG A 34 3.00 5.57 27.70
C ARG A 34 2.73 6.84 28.49
N PRO A 35 2.26 7.94 27.87
CA PRO A 35 1.89 9.11 28.64
C PRO A 35 0.81 8.66 29.62
N GLN A 36 1.18 8.57 30.90
CA GLN A 36 0.24 8.36 32.00
C GLN A 36 -0.46 9.70 32.27
N SER A 37 -1.15 10.25 31.27
CA SER A 37 -1.97 11.44 31.46
C SER A 37 -3.42 10.99 31.54
N SER A 38 -3.98 11.08 32.74
CA SER A 38 -5.41 10.92 33.05
C SER A 38 -6.30 11.99 32.38
N ASP A 39 -5.73 12.85 31.52
CA ASP A 39 -6.35 14.03 30.96
C ASP A 39 -6.84 13.77 29.53
N SER A 40 -8.00 13.14 29.45
CA SER A 40 -8.75 12.96 28.19
C SER A 40 -8.97 14.29 27.45
N GLY A 41 -9.02 15.43 28.18
CA GLY A 41 -9.18 16.77 27.60
C GLY A 41 -8.00 17.23 26.75
N VAL A 42 -6.76 16.99 27.18
CA VAL A 42 -5.56 17.43 26.45
C VAL A 42 -5.40 16.63 25.15
N PHE A 43 -5.61 15.30 25.20
CA PHE A 43 -5.53 14.45 24.02
C PHE A 43 -6.58 14.83 22.97
N GLN A 44 -7.83 15.08 23.38
CA GLN A 44 -8.88 15.54 22.48
C GLN A 44 -8.57 16.92 21.88
N GLN A 45 -7.97 17.82 22.66
CA GLN A 45 -7.54 19.13 22.17
C GLN A 45 -6.42 19.03 21.14
N THR A 46 -5.44 18.14 21.36
CA THR A 46 -4.35 17.88 20.40
C THR A 46 -4.86 17.28 19.09
N LEU A 47 -5.78 16.31 19.15
CA LEU A 47 -6.40 15.73 17.95
C LEU A 47 -7.18 16.78 17.14
N ARG A 48 -7.93 17.65 17.81
CA ARG A 48 -8.64 18.78 17.16
C ARG A 48 -7.67 19.72 16.45
N MET A 49 -6.54 20.05 17.09
CA MET A 49 -5.53 20.92 16.47
C MET A 49 -4.84 20.25 15.28
N ALA A 50 -4.57 18.94 15.36
CA ALA A 50 -4.02 18.19 14.23
C ALA A 50 -4.99 18.14 13.04
N SER A 51 -6.30 17.97 13.29
CA SER A 51 -7.30 17.95 12.22
C SER A 51 -7.46 19.32 11.54
N THR A 52 -7.52 20.42 12.31
CA THR A 52 -7.65 21.77 11.73
C THR A 52 -6.39 22.20 10.99
N ALA A 53 -5.21 21.88 11.53
CA ALA A 53 -3.94 22.12 10.85
C ALA A 53 -3.85 21.35 9.52
N ALA A 54 -4.26 20.07 9.51
CA ALA A 54 -4.27 19.25 8.29
C ALA A 54 -5.24 19.80 7.24
N GLU A 55 -6.41 20.29 7.65
CA GLU A 55 -7.38 20.90 6.75
C GLU A 55 -6.85 22.21 6.13
N LEU A 56 -6.26 23.08 6.96
CA LEU A 56 -5.64 24.32 6.48
C LEU A 56 -4.48 24.04 5.51
N ALA A 57 -3.65 23.05 5.80
CA ALA A 57 -2.55 22.64 4.91
C ALA A 57 -3.07 22.13 3.56
N ARG A 58 -4.10 21.27 3.55
CA ARG A 58 -4.74 20.78 2.32
C ARG A 58 -5.35 21.91 1.50
N ARG A 59 -5.98 22.89 2.17
CA ARG A 59 -6.57 24.06 1.51
C ARG A 59 -5.50 24.90 0.83
N LYS A 60 -4.41 25.22 1.53
CA LYS A 60 -3.27 25.96 0.95
C LYS A 60 -2.66 25.24 -0.23
N ALA A 61 -2.37 23.94 -0.10
CA ALA A 61 -1.83 23.14 -1.22
C ALA A 61 -2.75 23.15 -2.46
N ARG A 62 -4.08 23.20 -2.26
CA ARG A 62 -5.03 23.34 -3.37
C ARG A 62 -5.01 24.75 -3.99
N GLU A 63 -4.99 25.80 -3.16
CA GLU A 63 -5.05 27.20 -3.62
C GLU A 63 -3.73 27.68 -4.24
N GLU A 64 -2.59 27.30 -3.67
CA GLU A 64 -1.24 27.76 -4.07
C GLU A 64 -0.61 26.83 -5.11
N ASP A 65 -0.61 25.52 -4.85
CA ASP A 65 0.07 24.53 -5.71
C ASP A 65 -0.87 23.84 -6.72
N GLY A 66 -2.17 24.14 -6.67
CA GLY A 66 -3.18 23.48 -7.52
C GLY A 66 -3.38 22.00 -7.19
N ALA A 67 -3.03 21.57 -5.97
CA ALA A 67 -3.09 20.17 -5.58
C ALA A 67 -4.51 19.57 -5.69
N GLY A 68 -4.58 18.39 -6.30
CA GLY A 68 -5.84 17.69 -6.60
C GLY A 68 -6.43 18.06 -7.97
N GLY A 69 -5.81 18.99 -8.71
CA GLY A 69 -6.14 19.26 -10.11
C GLY A 69 -5.55 18.22 -11.08
N ARG A 70 -5.98 18.23 -12.35
CA ARG A 70 -5.50 17.30 -13.39
C ARG A 70 -3.99 17.29 -13.59
N ALA A 71 -3.34 18.45 -13.44
CA ALA A 71 -1.90 18.60 -13.63
C ALA A 71 -1.09 18.29 -12.35
N HIS A 72 -1.73 18.39 -11.18
CA HIS A 72 -1.08 18.18 -9.88
C HIS A 72 -1.92 17.23 -9.01
N ALA A 73 -2.07 16.01 -9.50
CA ALA A 73 -2.81 14.97 -8.81
C ALA A 73 -2.10 14.59 -7.49
N ILE A 74 -2.86 14.44 -6.42
CA ILE A 74 -2.32 13.98 -5.13
C ILE A 74 -2.13 12.47 -5.23
N PRO A 75 -0.93 11.93 -4.94
CA PRO A 75 -0.69 10.49 -4.92
C PRO A 75 -1.64 9.77 -3.97
N PHE A 76 -2.36 8.78 -4.48
CA PHE A 76 -3.17 7.90 -3.62
C PHE A 76 -2.25 7.06 -2.74
N ASN A 77 -2.55 6.98 -1.44
CA ASN A 77 -1.75 6.25 -0.46
C ASN A 77 -0.23 6.54 -0.52
N GLN A 78 0.15 7.75 -0.93
CA GLN A 78 1.55 8.15 -1.08
C GLN A 78 2.34 7.29 -2.09
N GLN A 79 1.67 6.69 -3.07
CA GLN A 79 2.29 5.88 -4.11
C GLN A 79 2.71 6.75 -5.31
N ASP A 80 4.02 6.82 -5.58
CA ASP A 80 4.59 7.51 -6.75
C ASP A 80 4.86 6.50 -7.88
N PHE A 81 4.18 6.69 -9.02
CA PHE A 81 4.28 5.80 -10.17
C PHE A 81 5.71 5.72 -10.73
N GLU A 82 6.39 6.85 -10.89
CA GLU A 82 7.71 6.88 -11.54
C GLU A 82 8.76 6.22 -10.62
N GLN A 83 8.67 6.45 -9.31
CA GLN A 83 9.52 5.78 -8.35
C GLN A 83 9.30 4.26 -8.37
N LEU A 84 8.03 3.82 -8.26
CA LEU A 84 7.68 2.40 -8.25
C LEU A 84 8.09 1.69 -9.56
N ARG A 85 7.88 2.36 -10.70
CA ARG A 85 8.30 1.85 -12.01
C ARG A 85 9.81 1.71 -12.10
N SER A 86 10.55 2.73 -11.68
CA SER A 86 12.02 2.71 -11.71
C SER A 86 12.59 1.58 -10.85
N GLU A 87 12.00 1.34 -9.69
CA GLU A 87 12.39 0.26 -8.79
C GLU A 87 12.18 -1.11 -9.43
N CYS A 88 10.98 -1.36 -9.97
CA CYS A 88 10.64 -2.63 -10.63
C CYS A 88 11.55 -2.93 -11.84
N LEU A 89 11.88 -1.90 -12.62
CA LEU A 89 12.80 -2.03 -13.75
C LEU A 89 14.22 -2.36 -13.28
N ARG A 90 14.67 -1.72 -12.21
CA ARG A 90 16.00 -1.96 -11.62
C ARG A 90 16.13 -3.37 -11.04
N THR A 91 15.08 -3.88 -10.40
CA THR A 91 15.05 -5.23 -9.81
C THR A 91 14.72 -6.33 -10.83
N GLY A 92 14.23 -5.95 -12.02
CA GLY A 92 13.77 -6.91 -13.03
C GLY A 92 12.52 -7.68 -12.59
N SER A 93 11.71 -7.12 -11.68
CA SER A 93 10.50 -7.74 -11.15
C SER A 93 9.24 -7.01 -11.62
N LEU A 94 8.13 -7.73 -11.71
CA LEU A 94 6.82 -7.11 -11.97
C LEU A 94 6.28 -6.46 -10.72
N PHE A 95 5.58 -5.33 -10.88
CA PHE A 95 4.96 -4.62 -9.77
C PHE A 95 3.77 -5.42 -9.21
N CYS A 96 3.75 -5.57 -7.88
CA CYS A 96 2.63 -6.11 -7.11
C CYS A 96 2.17 -5.04 -6.13
N ASP A 97 0.90 -4.65 -6.21
CA ASP A 97 0.37 -3.55 -5.40
C ASP A 97 0.13 -3.98 -3.94
N PRO A 98 0.82 -3.36 -2.96
CA PRO A 98 0.58 -3.65 -1.55
C PRO A 98 -0.73 -3.04 -1.02
N THR A 99 -1.24 -1.98 -1.66
CA THR A 99 -2.48 -1.30 -1.26
C THR A 99 -3.72 -1.95 -1.84
N PHE A 100 -3.56 -2.71 -2.92
CA PHE A 100 -4.62 -3.44 -3.59
C PHE A 100 -4.14 -4.87 -3.95
N PRO A 101 -4.07 -5.78 -2.96
CA PRO A 101 -3.52 -7.11 -3.15
C PRO A 101 -4.40 -7.97 -4.06
N THR A 102 -3.84 -9.00 -4.69
CA THR A 102 -4.61 -9.97 -5.51
C THR A 102 -5.32 -11.02 -4.65
N THR A 103 -6.05 -10.58 -3.62
CA THR A 103 -6.82 -11.43 -2.69
C THR A 103 -8.31 -11.13 -2.79
N TRP A 104 -9.14 -11.94 -2.11
CA TRP A 104 -10.59 -11.71 -2.04
C TRP A 104 -10.95 -10.35 -1.43
N ASP A 105 -10.10 -9.77 -0.58
CA ASP A 105 -10.34 -8.48 0.06
C ASP A 105 -10.43 -7.34 -0.96
N SER A 106 -9.73 -7.49 -2.09
CA SER A 106 -9.77 -6.56 -3.22
C SER A 106 -10.97 -6.78 -4.16
N LEU A 107 -11.61 -7.96 -4.12
CA LEU A 107 -12.79 -8.24 -4.94
C LEU A 107 -14.05 -7.59 -4.35
N GLY A 108 -14.12 -7.50 -3.02
CA GLY A 108 -15.17 -6.77 -2.32
C GLY A 108 -15.69 -7.52 -1.10
N TYR A 109 -16.88 -7.12 -0.65
CA TYR A 109 -17.53 -7.62 0.55
C TYR A 109 -18.89 -8.23 0.22
N ASN A 110 -19.46 -8.97 1.18
CA ASN A 110 -20.76 -9.64 1.07
C ASN A 110 -20.86 -10.56 -0.16
N GLN A 111 -21.43 -10.06 -1.26
CA GLN A 111 -21.62 -10.81 -2.50
C GLN A 111 -20.32 -11.12 -3.25
N LEU A 112 -19.23 -10.41 -2.96
CA LEU A 112 -17.89 -10.67 -3.51
C LEU A 112 -16.86 -10.95 -2.40
N GLY A 113 -17.33 -11.27 -1.20
CA GLY A 113 -16.45 -11.63 -0.08
C GLY A 113 -15.91 -13.05 -0.19
N ARG A 114 -14.97 -13.40 0.70
CA ARG A 114 -14.24 -14.68 0.76
C ARG A 114 -15.07 -15.96 0.56
N TYR A 115 -16.31 -15.98 1.06
CA TYR A 115 -17.19 -17.16 1.04
C TYR A 115 -18.29 -17.07 -0.02
N SER A 116 -18.23 -16.08 -0.91
CA SER A 116 -19.17 -15.97 -2.01
C SER A 116 -18.87 -17.00 -3.08
N SER A 117 -19.91 -17.65 -3.59
CA SER A 117 -19.81 -18.52 -4.75
C SER A 117 -19.32 -17.78 -6.01
N LYS A 118 -19.49 -16.45 -6.07
CA LYS A 118 -19.08 -15.61 -7.21
C LYS A 118 -17.57 -15.40 -7.30
N THR A 119 -16.83 -15.62 -6.21
CA THR A 119 -15.37 -15.39 -6.16
C THR A 119 -14.57 -16.69 -6.18
N ILE A 120 -15.23 -17.84 -6.14
CA ILE A 120 -14.57 -19.15 -6.25
C ILE A 120 -14.03 -19.32 -7.67
N GLY A 121 -12.75 -19.73 -7.78
CA GLY A 121 -12.11 -19.99 -9.07
C GLY A 121 -11.67 -18.74 -9.83
N VAL A 122 -11.73 -17.55 -9.21
CA VAL A 122 -11.20 -16.32 -9.83
C VAL A 122 -9.67 -16.35 -9.84
N GLU A 123 -9.09 -16.12 -11.01
CA GLU A 123 -7.66 -16.01 -11.23
C GLU A 123 -7.28 -14.59 -11.68
N TRP A 124 -6.25 -14.02 -11.07
CA TRP A 124 -5.70 -12.73 -11.45
C TRP A 124 -4.70 -12.91 -12.59
N LYS A 125 -4.97 -12.31 -13.75
CA LYS A 125 -4.12 -12.40 -14.95
C LYS A 125 -3.69 -11.01 -15.40
N ARG A 126 -2.47 -10.90 -15.92
CA ARG A 126 -1.98 -9.68 -16.55
C ARG A 126 -2.32 -9.71 -18.05
N PRO A 127 -2.76 -8.60 -18.64
CA PRO A 127 -2.81 -8.46 -20.10
C PRO A 127 -1.41 -8.62 -20.68
N THR A 128 -1.29 -9.39 -21.76
CA THR A 128 -0.07 -9.57 -22.56
C THR A 128 -0.08 -8.69 -23.78
#